data_AF-A0AB39ZNY0-F1
#
_entry.id   AF-A0AB39ZNY0-F1
#
_cell.length_a   1.000
_cell.length_b   1.000
_cell.length_c   1.000
_cell.angle_alpha   90.00
_cell.angle_beta   90.00
_cell.angle_gamma   90.00
#
_symmetry.space_group_name_H-M   'P 1'
#
loop_
_entity.id
_entity.type
_entity.pdbx_description
1 polymer ?
#
loop_
_entity_poly.entity_id
_entity_poly.type
_entity_poly.pdbx_seq_one_letter_code
_entity_poly.pdbx_strand_id
1 'polypeptide(L)'
;MTSEPFFGTYSGKSKSTEPSIAPVDSYNYFETDALKSKAQVQPQQPPPPWAAWCDRNSQPVNRKRPRVMRKLTKWQKNGPMSKKDWKHFCAWAAFRARPREPELQKPAKLPCLAKYLPCARKKRQLDEDEMRERMLMLAKPRKITEKYNLTDRPPTYSPAIIWGKPPHRDPGRPFEPPYVPCCFPNDELEGEFWANLRFPVRQAALLGKVTPRILSLAKPRMYPPIPHCPIPEKVPDPLDVPPPPRKKFTNREWRLHQIRLIYLSKPVTRNDMDYLFYSI
;
A
#
# COMPACT_ATOMS: atom_id res chain seq x y z
N MET A 1 -63.86 18.57 1.29
CA MET A 1 -63.16 19.81 0.88
C MET A 1 -61.68 19.59 1.13
N THR A 2 -60.97 19.18 0.09
CA THR A 2 -59.56 18.80 0.12
C THR A 2 -58.68 20.00 -0.23
N SER A 3 -57.68 20.25 0.61
CA SER A 3 -56.65 21.27 0.46
C SER A 3 -55.45 20.73 -0.32
N GLU A 4 -55.07 21.41 -1.40
CA GLU A 4 -53.72 21.43 -1.98
C GLU A 4 -52.74 22.22 -1.05
N PRO A 5 -51.38 22.19 -1.17
CA PRO A 5 -50.64 22.21 -2.45
C PRO A 5 -49.22 21.58 -2.55
N PHE A 6 -48.76 21.54 -3.81
CA PHE A 6 -47.40 21.80 -4.33
C PHE A 6 -46.23 20.81 -4.06
N PHE A 7 -45.80 20.13 -5.13
CA PHE A 7 -44.40 19.72 -5.34
C PHE A 7 -43.94 20.15 -6.74
N GLY A 8 -42.79 20.83 -6.79
CA GLY A 8 -42.20 21.45 -7.97
C GLY A 8 -41.54 20.48 -8.94
N THR A 9 -41.56 20.86 -10.21
CA THR A 9 -41.00 20.14 -11.35
C THR A 9 -39.59 20.58 -11.72
N TYR A 10 -38.90 19.63 -12.35
CA TYR A 10 -37.49 19.59 -12.73
C TYR A 10 -37.14 20.59 -13.84
N SER A 11 -36.04 21.33 -13.67
CA SER A 11 -35.43 22.15 -14.73
C SER A 11 -34.44 21.33 -15.57
N GLY A 12 -34.91 20.88 -16.74
CA GLY A 12 -34.08 20.33 -17.81
C GLY A 12 -33.32 21.44 -18.55
N LYS A 13 -32.06 21.17 -18.88
CA LYS A 13 -31.19 22.05 -19.68
C LYS A 13 -31.54 21.92 -21.16
N SER A 14 -31.94 23.01 -21.80
CA SER A 14 -32.07 23.12 -23.27
C SER A 14 -30.71 23.42 -23.91
N LYS A 15 -30.40 22.69 -25.00
CA LYS A 15 -29.31 22.98 -25.94
C LYS A 15 -29.85 23.96 -26.98
N SER A 16 -29.11 25.04 -27.27
CA SER A 16 -29.40 25.90 -28.41
C SER A 16 -28.50 25.55 -29.60
N THR A 17 -29.14 25.26 -30.71
CA THR A 17 -28.61 25.15 -32.08
C THR A 17 -28.88 26.47 -32.78
N GLU A 18 -27.88 27.07 -33.42
CA GLU A 18 -27.90 27.50 -34.84
C GLU A 18 -26.67 28.36 -35.23
N PRO A 19 -26.30 28.41 -36.53
CA PRO A 19 -24.95 28.70 -37.02
C PRO A 19 -24.78 30.14 -37.50
N SER A 20 -23.53 30.61 -37.63
CA SER A 20 -23.22 31.92 -38.21
C SER A 20 -22.16 31.83 -39.31
N ILE A 21 -22.59 32.29 -40.47
CA ILE A 21 -21.99 32.34 -41.81
C ILE A 21 -20.78 33.29 -41.87
N ALA A 22 -19.79 32.92 -42.70
CA ALA A 22 -18.65 33.75 -43.08
C ALA A 22 -19.00 34.78 -44.17
N PRO A 23 -18.27 35.91 -44.26
CA PRO A 23 -18.18 36.68 -45.50
C PRO A 23 -16.82 36.50 -46.19
N VAL A 24 -16.91 36.32 -47.51
CA VAL A 24 -15.86 36.40 -48.52
C VAL A 24 -15.63 37.88 -48.88
N ASP A 25 -14.40 38.22 -49.28
CA ASP A 25 -13.93 39.36 -50.12
C ASP A 25 -12.61 39.90 -49.55
N SER A 26 -11.58 40.31 -50.31
CA SER A 26 -11.37 40.44 -51.74
C SER A 26 -9.87 40.68 -51.99
N TYR A 27 -9.45 40.35 -53.21
CA TYR A 27 -8.22 40.68 -53.93
C TYR A 27 -7.37 41.86 -53.39
N ASN A 28 -6.07 41.61 -53.20
CA ASN A 28 -5.05 42.59 -53.53
C ASN A 28 -3.89 41.91 -54.26
N TYR A 29 -3.95 42.09 -55.57
CA TYR A 29 -2.96 41.77 -56.58
C TYR A 29 -1.91 42.89 -56.53
N PHE A 30 -0.70 42.61 -56.09
CA PHE A 30 0.47 43.43 -56.42
C PHE A 30 1.67 42.52 -56.64
N GLU A 31 1.82 42.16 -57.92
CA GLU A 31 3.10 41.89 -58.56
C GLU A 31 4.08 43.03 -58.24
N THR A 32 5.16 42.70 -57.56
CA THR A 32 6.45 43.37 -57.79
C THR A 32 7.52 42.29 -57.83
N ASP A 33 7.72 41.76 -59.03
CA ASP A 33 8.94 41.05 -59.40
C ASP A 33 10.11 42.03 -59.29
N ALA A 34 10.94 41.82 -58.27
CA ALA A 34 12.27 42.39 -58.19
C ALA A 34 13.23 41.35 -57.60
N LEU A 35 13.73 40.50 -58.49
CA LEU A 35 15.11 40.01 -58.54
C LEU A 35 15.81 39.87 -57.18
N LYS A 36 15.78 38.66 -56.61
CA LYS A 36 16.86 38.19 -55.72
C LYS A 36 17.04 36.68 -55.86
N SER A 37 18.01 36.35 -56.72
CA SER A 37 18.93 35.21 -56.64
C SER A 37 18.33 33.84 -56.29
N LYS A 38 18.36 32.95 -57.29
CA LYS A 38 18.47 31.49 -57.11
C LYS A 38 19.60 31.18 -56.13
N ALA A 39 19.28 31.07 -54.85
CA ALA A 39 20.15 30.46 -53.86
C ALA A 39 20.05 28.94 -54.07
N GLN A 40 21.18 28.33 -54.41
CA GLN A 40 21.37 26.89 -54.43
C GLN A 40 20.84 26.30 -53.11
N VAL A 41 19.88 25.37 -53.21
CA VAL A 41 19.47 24.54 -52.08
C VAL A 41 20.64 23.59 -51.80
N GLN A 42 21.57 24.04 -50.96
CA GLN A 42 22.49 23.13 -50.31
C GLN A 42 21.69 22.28 -49.30
N PRO A 43 21.99 20.99 -49.16
CA PRO A 43 21.43 20.18 -48.07
C PRO A 43 21.83 20.85 -46.76
N GLN A 44 20.86 21.38 -46.03
CA GLN A 44 21.09 22.03 -44.75
C GLN A 44 21.75 21.01 -43.81
N GLN A 45 23.04 21.21 -43.52
CA GLN A 45 23.69 20.47 -42.47
C GLN A 45 22.88 20.68 -41.19
N PRO A 46 22.65 19.63 -40.38
CA PRO A 46 21.95 19.79 -39.12
C PRO A 46 22.66 20.88 -38.31
N PRO A 47 21.92 21.82 -37.70
CA PRO A 47 22.54 22.84 -36.90
C PRO A 47 23.43 22.18 -35.85
N PRO A 48 24.62 22.74 -35.58
CA PRO A 48 25.55 22.14 -34.66
C PRO A 48 24.90 21.97 -33.28
N PRO A 49 25.27 20.95 -32.50
CA PRO A 49 24.57 20.55 -31.28
C PRO A 49 24.47 21.66 -30.21
N TRP A 50 25.35 22.66 -30.27
CA TRP A 50 25.33 23.83 -29.40
C TRP A 50 24.33 24.90 -29.82
N ALA A 51 23.87 24.95 -31.08
CA ALA A 51 22.88 25.92 -31.52
C ALA A 51 21.55 25.72 -30.78
N ALA A 52 21.13 24.46 -30.63
CA ALA A 52 19.97 24.09 -29.81
C ALA A 52 20.16 24.42 -28.31
N TRP A 53 21.39 24.53 -27.82
CA TRP A 53 21.69 24.97 -26.45
C TRP A 53 21.56 26.50 -26.33
N CYS A 54 22.07 27.25 -27.31
CA CYS A 54 21.90 28.70 -27.40
C CYS A 54 20.42 29.08 -27.48
N ASP A 55 19.62 28.38 -28.29
CA ASP A 55 18.18 28.64 -28.45
C ASP A 55 17.38 28.38 -27.17
N ARG A 56 17.78 27.39 -26.35
CA ARG A 56 17.13 27.12 -25.05
C ARG A 56 17.46 28.17 -24.00
N ASN A 57 18.69 28.70 -24.02
CA ASN A 57 19.14 29.65 -23.00
C ASN A 57 18.88 31.11 -23.38
N SER A 58 18.67 31.41 -24.66
CA SER A 58 18.28 32.74 -25.13
C SER A 58 16.83 33.08 -24.80
N GLN A 59 15.98 32.07 -24.58
CA GLN A 59 14.59 32.29 -24.19
C GLN A 59 14.49 32.69 -22.70
N PRO A 60 13.79 33.80 -22.38
CA PRO A 60 13.60 34.21 -20.99
C PRO A 60 12.82 33.14 -20.22
N VAL A 61 13.33 32.77 -19.04
CA VAL A 61 12.70 31.77 -18.18
C VAL A 61 11.30 32.23 -17.78
N ASN A 62 10.28 31.56 -18.31
CA ASN A 62 8.88 31.87 -18.02
C ASN A 62 8.51 31.44 -16.58
N ARG A 63 8.73 32.34 -15.62
CA ARG A 63 8.36 32.14 -14.21
C ARG A 63 6.84 32.24 -14.06
N LYS A 64 6.14 31.11 -14.17
CA LYS A 64 4.69 31.03 -13.93
C LYS A 64 4.38 31.49 -12.50
N ARG A 65 3.82 32.68 -12.35
CA ARG A 65 3.30 33.16 -11.07
C ARG A 65 2.02 32.38 -10.76
N PRO A 66 1.87 31.78 -9.56
CA PRO A 66 0.64 31.09 -9.19
C PRO A 66 -0.52 32.09 -9.19
N ARG A 67 -1.63 31.74 -9.87
CA ARG A 67 -2.84 32.58 -9.97
C ARG A 67 -3.48 32.90 -8.61
N VAL A 68 -3.19 32.10 -7.58
CA VAL A 68 -3.75 32.26 -6.24
C VAL A 68 -2.61 32.58 -5.26
N MET A 69 -2.71 33.72 -4.57
CA MET A 69 -1.78 34.06 -3.50
C MET A 69 -1.91 33.06 -2.36
N ARG A 70 -0.77 32.50 -1.93
CA ARG A 70 -0.72 31.55 -0.81
C ARG A 70 -1.17 32.25 0.47
N LYS A 71 -2.30 31.81 1.04
CA LYS A 71 -2.74 32.26 2.37
C LYS A 71 -1.75 31.70 3.41
N LEU A 72 -0.90 32.56 3.96
CA LEU A 72 0.02 32.20 5.04
C LEU A 72 -0.77 31.83 6.29
N THR A 73 -0.39 30.73 6.94
CA THR A 73 -0.92 30.40 8.26
C THR A 73 -0.48 31.47 9.27
N LYS A 74 -1.20 31.62 10.39
CA LYS A 74 -0.89 32.63 11.42
C LYS A 74 0.57 32.56 11.90
N TRP A 75 1.16 31.36 11.88
CA TRP A 75 2.54 31.06 12.27
C TRP A 75 3.60 31.32 11.19
N GLN A 76 3.17 31.57 9.95
CA GLN A 76 4.02 31.88 8.81
C GLN A 76 4.03 33.37 8.47
N LYS A 77 3.28 34.20 9.21
CA LYS A 77 3.31 35.66 9.06
C LYS A 77 4.54 36.19 9.79
N ASN A 78 5.34 36.98 9.08
CA ASN A 78 6.52 37.61 9.66
C ASN A 78 6.08 38.76 10.60
N GLY A 79 6.71 38.85 11.77
CA GLY A 79 6.52 39.94 12.72
C GLY A 79 5.84 39.54 14.04
N PRO A 80 5.87 40.42 15.05
CA PRO A 80 5.22 40.17 16.33
C PRO A 80 3.70 40.04 16.14
N MET A 81 3.09 39.06 16.83
CA MET A 81 1.64 38.87 16.80
C MET A 81 0.91 40.13 17.28
N SER A 82 -0.19 40.51 16.61
CA SER A 82 -1.02 41.61 17.07
C SER A 82 -1.66 41.29 18.43
N LYS A 83 -2.07 42.30 19.19
CA LYS A 83 -2.78 42.10 20.48
C LYS A 83 -4.03 41.21 20.33
N LYS A 84 -4.72 41.27 19.19
CA LYS A 84 -5.87 40.40 18.89
C LYS A 84 -5.43 38.95 18.68
N ASP A 85 -4.33 38.73 17.98
CA ASP A 85 -3.77 37.40 17.75
C ASP A 85 -3.26 36.78 19.05
N TRP A 86 -2.65 37.57 19.94
CA TRP A 86 -2.25 37.14 21.29
C TRP A 86 -3.44 36.68 22.14
N LYS A 87 -4.56 37.41 22.13
CA LYS A 87 -5.78 36.97 22.83
C LYS A 87 -6.30 35.63 22.33
N HIS A 88 -6.30 35.43 21.00
CA HIS A 88 -6.71 34.16 20.41
C HIS A 88 -5.72 33.04 20.74
N PHE A 89 -4.42 33.34 20.77
CA PHE A 89 -3.40 32.38 21.16
C PHE A 89 -3.53 31.95 22.62
N CYS A 90 -3.68 32.89 23.55
CA CYS A 90 -3.84 32.56 24.96
C CYS A 90 -5.12 31.75 25.20
N ALA A 91 -6.23 32.08 24.53
CA ALA A 91 -7.44 31.27 24.56
C ALA A 91 -7.19 29.85 24.02
N TRP A 92 -6.53 29.74 22.86
CA TRP A 92 -6.17 28.46 22.27
C TRP A 92 -5.26 27.62 23.17
N ALA A 93 -4.24 28.24 23.77
CA ALA A 93 -3.26 27.60 24.62
C ALA A 93 -3.90 27.11 25.94
N ALA A 94 -4.79 27.90 26.54
CA ALA A 94 -5.51 27.49 27.74
C ALA A 94 -6.27 26.16 27.56
N PHE A 95 -6.86 25.94 26.37
CA PHE A 95 -7.60 24.70 26.07
C PHE A 95 -6.73 23.56 25.54
N ARG A 96 -5.71 23.85 24.72
CA ARG A 96 -4.96 22.82 23.98
C ARG A 96 -3.55 22.57 24.49
N ALA A 97 -2.95 23.52 25.19
CA ALA A 97 -1.62 23.37 25.77
C ALA A 97 -1.67 22.83 27.21
N ARG A 98 -2.87 22.63 27.79
CA ARG A 98 -3.02 21.88 29.04
C ARG A 98 -2.45 20.47 28.81
N PRO A 99 -1.56 19.97 29.69
CA PRO A 99 -1.09 18.59 29.63
C PRO A 99 -2.29 17.67 29.53
N ARG A 100 -2.35 16.88 28.46
CA ARG A 100 -3.45 15.94 28.26
C ARG A 100 -3.38 14.96 29.41
N GLU A 101 -4.42 14.96 30.24
CA GLU A 101 -4.53 14.01 31.33
C GLU A 101 -4.40 12.59 30.75
N PRO A 102 -3.57 11.72 31.36
CA PRO A 102 -3.37 10.37 30.85
C PRO A 102 -4.73 9.70 30.76
N GLU A 103 -5.13 9.31 29.54
CA GLU A 103 -6.36 8.56 29.34
C GLU A 103 -6.25 7.28 30.18
N LEU A 104 -7.07 7.19 31.22
CA LEU A 104 -7.21 5.97 32.00
C LEU A 104 -7.46 4.82 31.02
N GLN A 105 -6.78 3.69 31.25
CA GLN A 105 -6.95 2.51 30.40
C GLN A 105 -8.44 2.22 30.32
N LYS A 106 -9.00 2.35 29.10
CA LYS A 106 -10.41 2.06 28.88
C LYS A 106 -10.65 0.65 29.38
N PRO A 107 -11.64 0.42 30.25
CA PRO A 107 -11.93 -0.92 30.73
C PRO A 107 -12.11 -1.85 29.53
N ALA A 108 -11.60 -3.07 29.66
CA ALA A 108 -11.78 -4.08 28.63
C ALA A 108 -13.27 -4.10 28.24
N LYS A 109 -13.56 -3.92 26.94
CA LYS A 109 -14.94 -3.89 26.47
C LYS A 109 -15.59 -5.19 26.88
N LEU A 110 -16.58 -5.11 27.75
CA LEU A 110 -17.36 -6.27 28.14
C LEU A 110 -17.95 -6.88 26.87
N PRO A 111 -17.88 -8.22 26.71
CA PRO A 111 -18.50 -8.88 25.58
C PRO A 111 -19.99 -8.54 25.59
N CYS A 112 -20.49 -8.11 24.44
CA CYS A 112 -21.89 -7.72 24.33
C CYS A 112 -22.76 -8.96 24.56
N LEU A 113 -23.70 -8.85 25.51
CA LEU A 113 -24.59 -9.95 25.89
C LEU A 113 -25.45 -10.45 24.71
N ALA A 114 -25.83 -9.52 23.84
CA ALA A 114 -26.65 -9.80 22.67
C ALA A 114 -25.79 -10.15 21.43
N LYS A 115 -25.90 -11.40 20.96
CA LYS A 115 -25.16 -11.95 19.80
C LYS A 115 -25.43 -11.23 18.47
N TYR A 116 -26.58 -10.56 18.33
CA TYR A 116 -26.95 -9.86 17.10
C TYR A 116 -26.27 -8.49 16.95
N LEU A 117 -25.72 -7.93 18.04
CA LEU A 117 -25.03 -6.64 18.02
C LEU A 117 -23.69 -6.76 17.27
N PRO A 118 -23.28 -5.73 16.49
CA PRO A 118 -22.06 -5.76 15.68
C PRO A 118 -20.78 -6.11 16.46
N CYS A 119 -20.76 -5.83 17.76
CA CYS A 119 -19.63 -6.09 18.64
C CYS A 119 -19.53 -7.55 19.13
N ALA A 120 -20.63 -8.30 19.14
CA ALA A 120 -20.69 -9.71 19.56
C ALA A 120 -20.75 -10.67 18.37
N ARG A 121 -21.01 -10.15 17.16
CA ARG A 121 -20.96 -10.93 15.93
C ARG A 121 -19.55 -11.47 15.74
N LYS A 122 -19.43 -12.80 15.73
CA LYS A 122 -18.19 -13.47 15.35
C LYS A 122 -17.82 -12.98 13.95
N LYS A 123 -16.58 -12.50 13.79
CA LYS A 123 -16.07 -12.16 12.45
C LYS A 123 -16.15 -13.42 11.61
N ARG A 124 -16.71 -13.32 10.41
CA ARG A 124 -16.72 -14.43 9.45
C ARG A 124 -15.27 -14.85 9.22
N GLN A 125 -14.94 -16.08 9.62
CA GLN A 125 -13.72 -16.72 9.19
C GLN A 125 -13.92 -17.07 7.71
N LEU A 126 -12.99 -16.65 6.88
CA LEU A 126 -12.99 -16.97 5.45
C LEU A 126 -12.39 -18.36 5.31
N ASP A 127 -12.97 -19.18 4.45
CA ASP A 127 -12.38 -20.46 4.08
C ASP A 127 -11.03 -20.22 3.40
N GLU A 128 -10.14 -21.22 3.43
CA GLU A 128 -8.78 -21.08 2.92
C GLU A 128 -8.75 -20.67 1.44
N ASP A 129 -9.68 -21.22 0.66
CA ASP A 129 -9.82 -20.89 -0.76
C ASP A 129 -10.34 -19.47 -0.97
N GLU A 130 -11.33 -19.02 -0.17
CA GLU A 130 -11.81 -17.63 -0.19
C GLU A 130 -10.69 -16.64 0.20
N MET A 131 -9.79 -17.03 1.12
CA MET A 131 -8.61 -16.23 1.47
C MET A 131 -7.61 -16.15 0.31
N ARG A 132 -7.32 -17.28 -0.35
CA ARG A 132 -6.42 -17.33 -1.51
C ARG A 132 -6.93 -16.47 -2.66
N GLU A 133 -8.22 -16.57 -2.97
CA GLU A 133 -8.87 -15.75 -4.00
C GLU A 133 -8.78 -14.25 -3.70
N ARG A 134 -9.05 -13.86 -2.45
CA ARG A 134 -8.91 -12.45 -2.04
C ARG A 134 -7.47 -11.98 -2.10
N MET A 135 -6.51 -12.82 -1.76
CA MET A 135 -5.09 -12.53 -1.91
C MET A 135 -4.73 -12.27 -3.37
N LEU A 136 -5.19 -13.11 -4.30
CA LEU A 136 -4.97 -12.93 -5.74
C LEU A 136 -5.65 -11.66 -6.25
N MET A 137 -6.84 -11.33 -5.75
CA MET A 137 -7.53 -10.08 -6.08
C MET A 137 -6.80 -8.85 -5.55
N LEU A 138 -6.21 -8.91 -4.35
CA LEU A 138 -5.41 -7.83 -3.78
C LEU A 138 -4.07 -7.65 -4.49
N ALA A 139 -3.49 -8.74 -5.01
CA ALA A 139 -2.26 -8.71 -5.80
C ALA A 139 -2.48 -8.00 -7.15
N LYS A 140 -3.69 -8.05 -7.72
CA LYS A 140 -4.02 -7.33 -8.94
C LYS A 140 -4.28 -5.85 -8.63
N PRO A 141 -3.66 -4.90 -9.35
CA PRO A 141 -3.89 -3.48 -9.13
C PRO A 141 -5.33 -3.11 -9.48
N ARG A 142 -5.97 -2.27 -8.66
CA ARG A 142 -7.36 -1.82 -8.89
C ARG A 142 -7.58 -1.07 -10.20
N LYS A 143 -6.53 -0.43 -10.73
CA LYS A 143 -6.51 0.25 -12.03
C LYS A 143 -5.37 -0.34 -12.85
N ILE A 144 -5.71 -1.08 -13.89
CA ILE A 144 -4.74 -1.64 -14.84
C ILE A 144 -4.35 -0.52 -15.80
N THR A 145 -3.18 0.06 -15.57
CA THR A 145 -2.52 0.99 -16.49
C THR A 145 -1.53 0.22 -17.38
N GLU A 146 -1.15 0.75 -18.54
CA GLU A 146 -0.23 0.11 -19.50
C GLU A 146 1.08 -0.42 -18.88
N LYS A 147 1.60 0.22 -17.82
CA LYS A 147 2.77 -0.28 -17.05
C LYS A 147 2.60 -1.68 -16.43
N TYR A 148 1.35 -2.15 -16.24
CA TYR A 148 1.03 -3.48 -15.69
C TYR A 148 0.68 -4.49 -16.78
N ASN A 149 0.44 -4.04 -18.01
CA ASN A 149 0.44 -4.88 -19.20
C ASN A 149 1.90 -5.08 -19.63
N LEU A 150 2.69 -5.83 -18.84
CA LEU A 150 3.93 -6.37 -19.39
C LEU A 150 3.51 -7.41 -20.43
N THR A 151 3.51 -7.03 -21.70
CA THR A 151 3.75 -8.00 -22.76
C THR A 151 5.09 -8.68 -22.47
N ASP A 152 5.14 -10.00 -22.60
CA ASP A 152 6.36 -10.78 -22.38
C ASP A 152 7.51 -10.13 -23.14
N ARG A 153 8.43 -9.49 -22.39
CA ARG A 153 9.62 -8.92 -22.98
C ARG A 153 10.56 -10.09 -23.31
N PRO A 154 11.03 -10.23 -24.55
CA PRO A 154 12.10 -11.18 -24.81
C PRO A 154 13.32 -10.83 -23.92
N PRO A 155 14.08 -11.84 -23.45
CA PRO A 155 15.21 -11.61 -22.56
C PRO A 155 16.20 -10.64 -23.21
N THR A 156 16.50 -9.56 -22.49
CA THR A 156 17.17 -8.35 -23.00
C THR A 156 18.69 -8.50 -23.12
N TYR A 157 19.19 -9.68 -23.54
CA TYR A 157 20.57 -10.07 -23.87
C TYR A 157 21.45 -10.77 -22.82
N SER A 158 22.24 -11.71 -23.37
CA SER A 158 23.57 -12.15 -22.96
C SER A 158 24.38 -11.06 -22.24
N PRO A 159 25.18 -11.42 -21.23
CA PRO A 159 25.85 -10.45 -20.38
C PRO A 159 26.87 -9.63 -21.18
N ALA A 160 26.60 -8.34 -21.37
CA ALA A 160 27.65 -7.37 -21.59
C ALA A 160 28.44 -7.24 -20.28
N ILE A 161 29.65 -7.78 -20.27
CA ILE A 161 30.59 -7.62 -19.16
C ILE A 161 31.02 -6.15 -19.14
N ILE A 162 30.42 -5.35 -18.25
CA ILE A 162 30.81 -3.96 -18.02
C ILE A 162 31.95 -3.99 -17.00
N TRP A 163 33.18 -3.72 -17.43
CA TRP A 163 34.31 -3.54 -16.52
C TRP A 163 34.16 -2.21 -15.77
N GLY A 164 33.67 -2.30 -14.54
CA GLY A 164 33.58 -1.18 -13.60
C GLY A 164 32.26 -1.14 -12.84
N LYS A 165 32.30 -0.90 -11.53
CA LYS A 165 31.09 -0.64 -10.73
C LYS A 165 30.48 0.70 -11.17
N PRO A 166 29.20 0.76 -11.56
CA PRO A 166 28.56 2.03 -11.87
C PRO A 166 28.59 2.96 -10.63
N PRO A 167 28.68 4.29 -10.82
CA PRO A 167 28.75 5.23 -9.72
C PRO A 167 27.48 5.14 -8.86
N HIS A 168 27.67 4.96 -7.55
CA HIS A 168 26.61 4.81 -6.56
C HIS A 168 25.79 6.11 -6.43
N ARG A 169 24.65 6.20 -7.13
CA ARG A 169 23.71 7.32 -7.00
C ARG A 169 22.63 6.97 -5.98
N ASP A 170 22.64 7.62 -4.83
CA ASP A 170 21.56 7.61 -3.84
C ASP A 170 20.72 8.90 -3.94
N PRO A 171 19.72 8.98 -4.83
CA PRO A 171 18.88 10.16 -4.95
C PRO A 171 18.01 10.34 -3.69
N GLY A 172 18.35 11.33 -2.85
CA GLY A 172 17.49 11.78 -1.75
C GLY A 172 18.15 11.84 -0.37
N ARG A 173 19.41 11.43 -0.22
CA ARG A 173 20.13 11.58 1.05
C ARG A 173 20.82 12.95 1.11
N PRO A 174 20.62 13.75 2.19
CA PRO A 174 21.28 15.05 2.32
C PRO A 174 22.78 14.97 2.61
N PHE A 175 23.34 13.76 2.79
CA PHE A 175 24.75 13.52 3.07
C PHE A 175 25.25 12.37 2.20
N GLU A 176 26.50 12.46 1.75
CA GLU A 176 27.19 11.36 1.06
C GLU A 176 27.25 10.13 1.98
N PRO A 177 26.85 8.94 1.48
CA PRO A 177 27.00 7.72 2.26
C PRO A 177 28.49 7.43 2.47
N PRO A 178 28.87 6.93 3.65
CA PRO A 178 30.24 6.53 3.88
C PRO A 178 30.64 5.39 2.92
N TYR A 179 31.86 5.47 2.39
CA TYR A 179 32.38 4.45 1.49
C TYR A 179 32.72 3.18 2.27
N VAL A 180 31.95 2.12 2.05
CA VAL A 180 32.18 0.79 2.65
C VAL A 180 32.99 -0.05 1.65
N PRO A 181 34.17 -0.57 2.04
CA PRO A 181 34.93 -1.52 1.24
C PRO A 181 34.08 -2.74 0.86
N CYS A 182 34.35 -3.34 -0.31
CA CYS A 182 33.61 -4.51 -0.76
C CYS A 182 33.82 -5.74 0.12
N CYS A 183 34.98 -5.81 0.77
CA CYS A 183 35.40 -6.87 1.67
C CYS A 183 36.44 -6.30 2.63
N PHE A 184 36.44 -6.77 3.87
CA PHE A 184 37.48 -6.47 4.86
C PHE A 184 38.50 -7.60 4.87
N PRO A 185 39.80 -7.30 5.03
CA PRO A 185 40.84 -8.33 5.13
C PRO A 185 40.69 -9.19 6.39
N ASN A 186 40.34 -8.56 7.52
CA ASN A 186 40.21 -9.18 8.84
C ASN A 186 38.95 -8.64 9.55
N ASP A 187 38.36 -9.45 10.44
CA ASP A 187 37.20 -9.08 11.26
C ASP A 187 37.49 -7.90 12.20
N GLU A 188 38.73 -7.75 12.65
CA GLU A 188 39.17 -6.62 13.48
C GLU A 188 39.06 -5.29 12.74
N LEU A 189 39.46 -5.26 11.47
CA LEU A 189 39.39 -4.07 10.62
C LEU A 189 37.94 -3.75 10.25
N GLU A 190 37.10 -4.76 10.08
CA GLU A 190 35.66 -4.57 9.95
C GLU A 190 35.07 -3.95 11.22
N GLY A 191 35.42 -4.49 12.39
CA GLY A 191 34.98 -3.98 13.69
C GLY A 191 35.38 -2.52 13.92
N GLU A 192 36.64 -2.18 13.65
CA GLU A 192 37.15 -0.80 13.74
C GLU A 192 36.46 0.14 12.75
N PHE A 193 36.24 -0.30 11.51
CA PHE A 193 35.53 0.47 10.50
C PHE A 193 34.12 0.83 10.94
N TRP A 194 33.36 -0.15 11.44
CA TRP A 194 32.01 0.09 11.96
C TRP A 194 32.01 0.91 13.26
N ALA A 195 33.03 0.78 14.11
CA ALA A 195 33.17 1.57 15.33
C ALA A 195 33.46 3.05 15.06
N ASN A 196 34.25 3.34 14.02
CA ASN A 196 34.60 4.70 13.57
C ASN A 196 33.47 5.35 12.77
N LEU A 197 32.59 4.55 12.17
CA LEU A 197 31.39 4.99 11.48
C LEU A 197 30.27 5.45 12.41
N ARG A 198 30.58 6.45 13.25
CA ARG A 198 29.59 7.14 14.07
C ARG A 198 29.12 8.40 13.37
N PHE A 199 27.89 8.37 12.87
CA PHE A 199 27.18 9.62 12.58
C PHE A 199 27.04 10.41 13.89
N PRO A 200 27.16 11.75 13.87
CA PRO A 200 26.88 12.56 15.05
C PRO A 200 25.45 12.26 15.50
N VAL A 201 25.33 11.52 16.61
CA VAL A 201 24.03 11.12 17.15
C VAL A 201 23.42 12.39 17.73
N ARG A 202 22.26 12.79 17.21
CA ARG A 202 21.51 13.92 17.80
C ARG A 202 21.29 13.62 19.28
N GLN A 203 21.55 14.59 20.17
CA GLN A 203 21.37 14.40 21.62
C GLN A 203 19.95 13.90 21.97
N ALA A 204 18.94 14.31 21.21
CA ALA A 204 17.57 13.81 21.35
C ALA A 204 17.42 12.29 21.08
N ALA A 205 18.26 11.70 20.22
CA ALA A 205 18.27 10.27 19.97
C ALA A 205 18.94 9.49 21.11
N LEU A 206 19.91 10.09 21.82
CA LEU A 206 20.51 9.49 23.03
C LEU A 206 19.50 9.37 24.18
N LEU A 207 18.55 10.32 24.27
CA LEU A 207 17.45 10.30 25.23
C LEU A 207 16.21 9.56 24.72
N GLY A 208 16.26 9.00 23.51
CA GLY A 208 15.13 8.37 22.85
C GLY A 208 14.76 7.05 23.51
N LYS A 209 13.63 7.01 24.24
CA LYS A 209 13.06 5.75 24.73
C LYS A 209 12.34 5.02 23.61
N VAL A 210 12.56 3.72 23.51
CA VAL A 210 11.90 2.88 22.50
C VAL A 210 10.38 2.87 22.74
N THR A 211 9.61 3.14 21.69
CA THR A 211 8.15 3.09 21.80
C THR A 211 7.65 1.64 21.87
N PRO A 212 6.54 1.36 22.57
CA PRO A 212 6.00 -0.01 22.69
C PRO A 212 5.68 -0.64 21.33
N ARG A 213 5.36 0.17 20.32
CA ARG A 213 5.16 -0.29 18.94
C ARG A 213 6.45 -0.83 18.33
N ILE A 214 7.58 -0.13 18.49
CA ILE A 214 8.89 -0.60 18.00
C ILE A 214 9.28 -1.89 18.71
N LEU A 215 9.05 -1.98 20.03
CA LEU A 215 9.25 -3.23 20.78
C LEU A 215 8.41 -4.38 20.24
N SER A 216 7.14 -4.12 19.87
CA SER A 216 6.28 -5.15 19.29
C SER A 216 6.72 -5.60 17.89
N LEU A 217 7.28 -4.68 17.08
CA LEU A 217 7.77 -4.96 15.74
C LEU A 217 9.14 -5.66 15.74
N ALA A 218 9.96 -5.41 16.75
CA ALA A 218 11.25 -6.06 16.92
C ALA A 218 11.13 -7.52 17.36
N LYS A 219 9.96 -7.95 17.88
CA LYS A 219 9.73 -9.37 18.17
C LYS A 219 9.73 -10.17 16.87
N PRO A 220 10.50 -11.27 16.78
CA PRO A 220 10.50 -12.11 15.59
C PRO A 220 9.07 -12.59 15.32
N ARG A 221 8.61 -12.46 14.07
CA ARG A 221 7.34 -13.03 13.66
C ARG A 221 7.46 -14.56 13.74
N MET A 222 6.81 -15.14 14.73
CA MET A 222 6.61 -16.59 14.78
C MET A 222 5.60 -16.96 13.70
N TYR A 223 6.10 -17.33 12.52
CA TYR A 223 5.30 -18.12 11.58
C TYR A 223 5.30 -19.57 12.10
N PRO A 224 4.17 -20.28 12.08
CA PRO A 224 4.23 -21.72 12.22
C PRO A 224 5.19 -22.24 11.14
N PRO A 225 6.11 -23.16 11.48
CA PRO A 225 7.03 -23.70 10.48
C PRO A 225 6.19 -24.24 9.33
N ILE A 226 6.42 -23.70 8.13
CA ILE A 226 5.75 -24.19 6.93
C ILE A 226 6.23 -25.63 6.76
N PRO A 227 5.37 -26.65 6.93
CA PRO A 227 5.81 -28.01 6.74
C PRO A 227 6.19 -28.16 5.27
N HIS A 228 7.39 -28.69 5.01
CA HIS A 228 7.90 -28.95 3.66
C HIS A 228 7.01 -29.92 2.85
N CYS A 229 6.12 -30.65 3.54
CA CYS A 229 5.15 -31.57 2.96
C CYS A 229 3.72 -31.16 3.31
N PRO A 230 2.74 -31.43 2.42
CA PRO A 230 1.33 -31.32 2.77
C PRO A 230 1.06 -32.20 3.98
N ILE A 231 0.45 -31.63 5.02
CA ILE A 231 -0.02 -32.40 6.17
C ILE A 231 -1.06 -33.38 5.62
N PRO A 232 -0.88 -34.70 5.78
CA PRO A 232 -1.86 -35.67 5.28
C PRO A 232 -3.23 -35.38 5.89
N GLU A 233 -4.29 -35.61 5.12
CA GLU A 233 -5.65 -35.50 5.63
C GLU A 233 -5.77 -36.33 6.90
N LYS A 234 -6.35 -35.72 7.94
CA LYS A 234 -6.47 -36.36 9.25
C LYS A 234 -7.32 -37.62 9.09
N VAL A 235 -6.68 -38.79 9.13
CA VAL A 235 -7.38 -40.07 9.16
C VAL A 235 -8.21 -40.09 10.45
N PRO A 236 -9.55 -40.15 10.36
CA PRO A 236 -10.39 -40.19 11.54
C PRO A 236 -10.05 -41.44 12.36
N ASP A 237 -10.05 -41.30 13.67
CA ASP A 237 -9.88 -42.42 14.58
C ASP A 237 -11.01 -43.45 14.35
N PRO A 238 -10.80 -44.77 14.56
CA PRO A 238 -11.80 -45.79 14.20
C PRO A 238 -13.20 -45.58 14.79
N LEU A 239 -13.32 -44.84 15.91
CA LEU A 239 -14.57 -44.50 16.58
C LEU A 239 -15.24 -43.21 16.09
N ASP A 240 -14.51 -42.37 15.37
CA ASP A 240 -14.98 -41.08 14.82
C ASP A 240 -15.40 -41.20 13.35
N VAL A 241 -15.30 -42.40 12.76
CA VAL A 241 -15.76 -42.69 11.40
C VAL A 241 -17.30 -42.65 11.37
N PRO A 242 -17.92 -41.79 10.55
CA PRO A 242 -19.38 -41.67 10.49
C PRO A 242 -20.03 -42.94 9.95
N PRO A 243 -21.31 -43.21 10.30
CA PRO A 243 -22.02 -44.37 9.78
C PRO A 243 -22.16 -44.29 8.25
N PRO A 244 -22.06 -45.44 7.55
CA PRO A 244 -22.30 -45.49 6.12
C PRO A 244 -23.73 -45.04 5.80
N PRO A 245 -23.94 -44.33 4.68
CA PRO A 245 -25.15 -43.54 4.41
C PRO A 245 -26.45 -44.35 4.28
N ARG A 246 -26.37 -45.69 4.23
CA ARG A 246 -27.51 -46.58 3.96
C ARG A 246 -27.90 -47.48 5.14
N LYS A 247 -27.34 -47.25 6.34
CA LYS A 247 -27.55 -48.13 7.51
C LYS A 247 -28.52 -47.49 8.52
N LYS A 248 -29.24 -48.33 9.27
CA LYS A 248 -30.27 -47.94 10.25
C LYS A 248 -29.72 -47.50 11.61
N PHE A 249 -28.40 -47.35 11.76
CA PHE A 249 -27.81 -47.01 13.06
C PHE A 249 -27.69 -45.50 13.23
N THR A 250 -28.12 -45.00 14.40
CA THR A 250 -27.78 -43.65 14.85
C THR A 250 -26.26 -43.54 15.10
N ASN A 251 -25.69 -42.33 15.12
CA ASN A 251 -24.25 -42.16 15.39
C ASN A 251 -23.78 -42.85 16.68
N ARG A 252 -24.62 -42.85 17.72
CA ARG A 252 -24.33 -43.52 18.99
C ARG A 252 -24.32 -45.04 18.85
N GLU A 253 -25.32 -45.60 18.18
CA GLU A 253 -25.41 -47.04 17.91
C GLU A 253 -24.27 -47.51 16.99
N TRP A 254 -23.87 -46.67 16.04
CA TRP A 254 -22.74 -46.92 15.16
C TRP A 254 -21.42 -46.96 15.92
N ARG A 255 -21.20 -46.01 16.82
CA ARG A 255 -20.03 -45.99 17.71
C ARG A 255 -19.99 -47.24 18.60
N LEU A 256 -21.11 -47.64 19.20
CA LEU A 256 -21.20 -48.89 19.98
C LEU A 256 -20.95 -50.14 19.12
N HIS A 257 -21.40 -50.13 17.87
CA HIS A 257 -21.12 -51.21 16.92
C HIS A 257 -19.63 -51.27 16.56
N GLN A 258 -18.96 -50.13 16.35
CA GLN A 258 -17.51 -50.07 16.12
C GLN A 258 -16.72 -50.57 17.34
N ILE A 259 -17.11 -50.16 18.56
CA ILE A 259 -16.53 -50.66 19.81
C ILE A 259 -16.64 -52.18 19.88
N ARG A 260 -17.82 -52.73 19.55
CA ARG A 260 -18.04 -54.18 19.50
C ARG A 260 -17.14 -54.86 18.45
N LEU A 261 -16.97 -54.27 17.28
CA LEU A 261 -16.10 -54.82 16.23
C LEU A 261 -14.63 -54.81 16.64
N ILE A 262 -14.15 -53.72 17.26
CA ILE A 262 -12.78 -53.61 17.81
C ILE A 262 -12.58 -54.64 18.93
N TYR A 263 -13.57 -54.83 19.80
CA TYR A 263 -13.51 -55.86 20.83
C TYR A 263 -13.43 -57.27 20.24
N LEU A 264 -14.22 -57.56 19.21
CA LEU A 264 -14.25 -58.86 18.55
C LEU A 264 -13.01 -59.15 17.68
N SER A 265 -12.29 -58.12 17.23
CA SER A 265 -11.07 -58.29 16.42
C SER A 265 -9.82 -58.64 17.25
N LYS A 266 -9.87 -58.51 18.58
CA LYS A 266 -8.78 -58.93 19.48
C LYS A 266 -8.65 -60.48 19.56
N PRO A 267 -7.47 -61.05 19.87
CA PRO A 267 -7.29 -62.51 20.04
C PRO A 267 -8.13 -63.08 21.21
N VAL A 268 -8.32 -64.41 21.29
CA VAL A 268 -9.30 -65.08 22.18
C VAL A 268 -9.02 -64.89 23.69
N THR A 269 -7.80 -64.52 24.08
CA THR A 269 -7.41 -64.20 25.46
C THR A 269 -7.89 -62.80 25.89
N ARG A 270 -9.19 -62.52 25.77
CA ARG A 270 -9.80 -61.20 26.01
C ARG A 270 -10.22 -61.07 27.48
N ASN A 271 -9.95 -59.91 28.08
CA ASN A 271 -10.55 -59.53 29.37
C ASN A 271 -11.88 -58.83 29.11
N ASP A 272 -12.97 -59.28 29.75
CA ASP A 272 -14.30 -58.68 29.59
C ASP A 272 -14.35 -57.19 29.96
N MET A 273 -13.41 -56.73 30.79
CA MET A 273 -13.28 -55.33 31.22
C MET A 273 -12.94 -54.39 30.06
N ASP A 274 -12.22 -54.87 29.03
CA ASP A 274 -11.83 -54.05 27.87
C ASP A 274 -13.03 -53.49 27.12
N TYR A 275 -14.14 -54.24 27.07
CA TYR A 275 -15.36 -53.79 26.40
C TYR A 275 -16.02 -52.60 27.12
N LEU A 276 -15.97 -52.62 28.46
CA LEU A 276 -16.57 -51.57 29.30
C LEU A 276 -15.82 -50.24 29.17
N PHE A 277 -14.48 -50.28 29.09
CA PHE A 277 -13.64 -49.08 28.96
C PHE A 277 -13.93 -48.24 27.71
N TYR A 278 -14.38 -48.87 26.62
CA TYR A 278 -14.75 -48.16 25.39
C TYR A 278 -16.23 -47.75 25.34
N SER A 279 -17.08 -48.32 26.21
CA SER A 279 -18.53 -48.09 26.19
C SER A 279 -19.01 -46.85 26.96
N ILE A 280 -18.13 -46.27 27.81
CA ILE A 280 -18.35 -45.05 28.60
C ILE A 280 -17.97 -43.82 27.77
#